data_AF-A0A847WJ75-F1
#
_entry.id   AF-A0A847WJ75-F1
#
_cell.length_a   1.000
_cell.length_b   1.000
_cell.length_c   1.000
_cell.angle_alpha   90.00
_cell.angle_beta   90.00
_cell.angle_gamma   90.00
#
_symmetry.space_group_name_H-M   'P 1'
#
loop_
_entity.id
_entity.type
_entity.pdbx_description
1 polymer ?
#
loop_
_entity_poly.entity_id
_entity_poly.type
_entity_poly.pdbx_seq_one_letter_code
_entity_poly.pdbx_strand_id
1 'polypeptide(L)'
;MKEEDRKLWTDRINDYRSSGLTAVKWAEDRGIAVHKLRYYINKFNKEKKQNSNQKPKEIQWTSVVPVETKVENKSNNPLKITIGKATVEVASGFDEVTFQSVIRILSQC
;
A
#
# COMPACT_ATOMS: atom_id res chain seq x y z
N MET A 1 14.42 26.78 2.17
CA MET A 1 14.57 27.35 3.53
C MET A 1 15.99 27.85 3.61
N LYS A 2 16.24 29.07 4.12
CA LYS A 2 17.62 29.53 4.32
C LYS A 2 18.28 28.66 5.38
N GLU A 3 19.59 28.47 5.29
CA GLU A 3 20.31 27.54 6.18
C GLU A 3 20.27 27.99 7.65
N GLU A 4 20.32 29.30 7.88
CA GLU A 4 20.16 29.94 9.18
C GLU A 4 18.81 29.62 9.83
N ASP A 5 17.71 29.75 9.08
CA ASP A 5 16.36 29.41 9.56
C ASP A 5 16.27 27.93 9.91
N ARG A 6 16.91 27.06 9.11
CA ARG A 6 16.90 25.62 9.33
C ARG A 6 17.62 25.25 10.62
N LYS A 7 18.77 25.86 10.88
CA LYS A 7 19.54 25.67 12.11
C LYS A 7 18.73 26.10 13.33
N LEU A 8 18.17 27.31 13.29
CA LEU A 8 17.32 27.85 14.36
C LEU A 8 16.16 26.92 14.72
N TRP A 9 15.44 26.41 13.72
CA TRP A 9 14.32 25.50 13.96
C TRP A 9 14.76 24.11 14.41
N THR A 10 15.95 23.67 14.02
CA THR A 10 16.52 22.40 14.49
C THR A 10 16.84 22.50 15.99
N ASP A 11 17.50 23.57 16.42
CA ASP A 11 17.85 23.80 17.82
C ASP A 11 16.60 23.92 18.69
N ARG A 12 15.59 24.66 18.22
CA ARG A 12 14.28 24.77 18.88
C ARG A 12 13.58 23.42 19.05
N ILE A 13 13.58 22.58 18.02
CA ILE A 13 12.94 21.26 18.10
C ILE A 13 13.71 20.34 19.05
N ASN A 14 15.04 20.42 19.08
CA ASN A 14 15.86 19.64 20.01
C ASN A 14 15.60 20.04 21.45
N ASP A 15 15.56 21.35 21.73
CA ASP A 15 15.21 21.88 23.04
C ASP A 15 13.80 21.48 23.47
N TYR A 16 12.81 21.56 22.58
CA TYR A 16 11.46 21.05 22.85
C TYR A 16 11.48 19.58 23.24
N ARG A 17 12.20 18.74 22.47
CA ARG A 17 12.29 17.30 22.73
C ARG A 17 13.01 16.97 24.04
N SER A 18 14.00 17.76 24.45
CA SER A 18 14.70 17.56 25.73
C SER A 18 13.96 18.16 26.92
N SER A 19 13.08 19.15 26.70
CA SER A 19 12.36 19.83 27.78
C SER A 19 11.35 18.96 28.52
N GLY A 20 10.84 17.89 27.88
CA GLY A 20 9.74 17.08 28.43
C GLY A 20 8.40 17.82 28.58
N LEU A 21 8.32 19.06 28.11
CA LEU A 21 7.10 19.89 28.17
C LEU A 21 6.14 19.51 27.05
N THR A 22 4.87 19.88 27.21
CA THR A 22 3.91 19.83 26.10
C THR A 22 4.23 20.91 25.08
N ALA A 23 3.88 20.66 23.80
CA ALA A 23 4.09 21.63 22.73
C ALA A 23 3.43 23.00 22.99
N VAL A 24 2.34 23.03 23.77
CA VAL A 24 1.66 24.28 24.14
C VAL A 24 2.51 25.06 25.13
N LYS A 25 2.85 24.43 26.26
CA LYS A 25 3.63 25.06 27.33
C LYS A 25 5.01 25.52 26.86
N TRP A 26 5.71 24.68 26.10
CA TRP A 26 7.01 25.05 25.54
C TRP A 26 6.95 26.25 24.60
N ALA A 27 5.88 26.35 23.81
CA ALA A 27 5.74 27.44 22.85
C ALA A 27 5.29 28.73 23.53
N GLU A 28 4.45 28.65 24.56
CA GLU A 28 4.10 29.77 25.44
C GLU A 28 5.34 30.34 26.12
N ASP A 29 6.16 29.51 26.77
CA ASP A 29 7.38 29.92 27.48
C ASP A 29 8.39 30.63 26.56
N ARG A 30 8.40 30.30 25.26
CA ARG A 30 9.31 30.88 24.25
C ARG A 30 8.66 31.93 23.36
N GLY A 31 7.40 32.28 23.57
CA GLY A 31 6.67 33.25 22.74
C GLY A 31 6.50 32.82 21.28
N ILE A 32 6.46 31.52 21.01
CA ILE A 32 6.29 30.95 19.67
C ILE A 32 4.86 30.45 19.51
N ALA A 33 4.27 30.64 18.33
CA ALA A 33 2.99 30.04 18.05
C ALA A 33 3.11 28.51 17.91
N VAL A 34 2.33 27.75 18.69
CA VAL A 34 2.34 26.27 18.74
C VAL A 34 2.20 25.64 17.35
N HIS A 35 1.36 26.22 16.48
CA HIS A 35 1.16 25.71 15.12
C HIS A 35 2.45 25.77 14.28
N LYS A 36 3.31 26.78 14.49
CA LYS A 36 4.61 26.86 13.82
C LYS A 36 5.52 25.73 14.28
N LEU A 37 5.60 25.49 15.60
CA LEU A 37 6.38 24.36 16.13
C LEU A 37 5.94 23.03 15.52
N ARG A 38 4.63 22.74 15.53
CA ARG A 38 4.08 21.51 14.95
C ARG A 38 4.37 21.41 13.44
N TYR A 39 4.26 22.52 12.72
CA TYR A 39 4.56 22.57 11.30
C TYR A 39 6.02 22.19 11.02
N TYR A 40 6.99 22.80 11.72
CA TYR A 40 8.41 22.50 11.50
C TYR A 40 8.79 21.08 11.94
N ILE A 41 8.21 20.56 13.03
CA ILE A 41 8.38 19.16 13.43
C ILE A 41 7.91 18.23 12.31
N ASN A 42 6.70 18.42 11.79
CA ASN A 42 6.14 17.60 10.72
C ASN A 42 6.98 17.69 9.44
N LYS A 43 7.39 18.91 9.06
CA LYS A 43 8.24 19.15 7.90
C LYS A 43 9.56 18.40 7.99
N PHE A 44 10.30 18.54 9.10
CA PHE A 44 11.60 17.87 9.27
C PHE A 44 11.46 16.36 9.42
N ASN A 45 10.40 15.86 10.04
CA ASN A 45 10.12 14.44 10.09
C ASN A 45 9.85 13.86 8.69
N LYS A 46 9.15 14.61 7.81
CA LYS A 46 8.90 14.20 6.42
C LYS A 46 10.20 14.18 5.60
N GLU A 47 11.02 15.22 5.74
CA GLU A 47 12.35 15.28 5.09
C GLU A 47 13.25 14.13 5.55
N LYS A 48 13.28 13.82 6.86
CA LYS A 48 14.04 12.68 7.39
C LYS A 48 13.55 11.35 6.81
N LYS A 49 12.23 11.17 6.68
CA LYS A 49 11.63 9.99 6.04
C LYS A 49 12.00 9.88 4.56
N GLN A 50 11.97 10.98 3.82
CA GLN A 50 12.37 11.02 2.41
C GLN A 50 13.85 10.70 2.22
N ASN A 51 14.72 11.22 3.09
CA ASN A 51 16.15 10.93 3.05
C ASN A 51 16.48 9.49 3.50
N SER A 52 15.67 8.90 4.39
CA SER A 52 15.81 7.48 4.77
C SER A 52 15.21 6.50 3.76
N ASN A 53 14.38 6.97 2.82
CA ASN A 53 13.72 6.15 1.81
C ASN A 53 14.62 5.78 0.60
N GLN A 54 15.94 5.82 0.74
CA GLN A 54 16.84 5.12 -0.19
C GLN A 54 16.69 3.59 -0.13
N LYS A 55 15.91 3.06 0.83
CA LYS A 55 15.26 1.76 0.67
C LYS A 55 13.75 2.00 0.53
N PRO A 56 13.10 1.57 -0.56
CA PRO A 56 11.65 1.58 -0.63
C PRO A 56 11.13 0.81 0.58
N LYS A 57 10.35 1.47 1.43
CA LYS A 57 9.49 0.75 2.37
C LYS A 57 8.49 -0.02 1.50
N GLU A 58 8.76 -1.30 1.27
CA GLU A 58 7.85 -2.19 0.58
C GLU A 58 6.48 -2.05 1.25
N ILE A 59 5.52 -1.58 0.47
CA ILE A 59 4.13 -1.53 0.88
C ILE A 59 3.72 -3.00 0.99
N GLN A 60 3.66 -3.53 2.22
CA GLN A 60 3.12 -4.85 2.48
C GLN A 60 1.60 -4.79 2.32
N TRP A 61 1.15 -5.01 1.09
CA TRP A 61 -0.24 -5.29 0.81
C TRP A 61 -0.62 -6.61 1.49
N THR A 62 -1.59 -6.56 2.39
CA THR A 62 -2.21 -7.77 2.93
C THR A 62 -3.46 -8.08 2.12
N SER A 63 -3.55 -9.30 1.58
CA SER A 63 -4.72 -9.74 0.81
C SER A 63 -5.88 -9.97 1.77
N VAL A 64 -6.95 -9.21 1.60
CA VAL A 64 -8.22 -9.46 2.28
C VAL A 64 -8.98 -10.48 1.43
N VAL A 65 -9.06 -11.72 1.93
CA VAL A 65 -9.95 -12.71 1.33
C VAL A 65 -11.36 -12.35 1.78
N PRO A 66 -12.31 -12.10 0.85
CA PRO A 66 -13.71 -11.94 1.23
C PRO A 66 -14.12 -13.18 2.00
N VAL A 67 -14.69 -13.01 3.20
CA VAL A 67 -15.31 -14.14 3.91
C VAL A 67 -16.40 -14.65 2.97
N GLU A 68 -16.13 -15.78 2.33
CA GLU A 68 -17.12 -16.48 1.53
C GLU A 68 -18.30 -16.75 2.47
N THR A 69 -19.36 -15.97 2.27
CA THR A 69 -20.67 -16.35 2.75
C THR A 69 -20.89 -17.72 2.13
N LYS A 70 -21.05 -18.74 2.96
CA LYS A 70 -21.49 -20.08 2.56
C LYS A 70 -22.86 -19.95 1.91
N VAL A 71 -22.89 -19.52 0.66
CA VAL A 71 -23.96 -19.81 -0.25
C VAL A 71 -23.55 -21.13 -0.85
N GLU A 72 -24.33 -22.17 -0.58
CA GLU A 72 -24.27 -23.44 -1.30
C GLU A 72 -24.60 -23.21 -2.79
N ASN A 73 -23.74 -22.51 -3.50
CA ASN A 73 -23.73 -22.53 -4.94
C ASN A 73 -22.92 -23.76 -5.31
N LYS A 74 -23.61 -24.82 -5.71
CA LYS A 74 -23.00 -25.93 -6.47
C LYS A 74 -22.00 -25.29 -7.42
N SER A 75 -20.73 -25.58 -7.21
CA SER A 75 -19.64 -24.95 -7.93
C SER A 75 -19.72 -25.33 -9.40
N ASN A 76 -20.48 -24.57 -10.19
CA ASN A 76 -20.39 -24.55 -11.65
C ASN A 76 -19.12 -23.79 -12.05
N ASN A 77 -17.99 -24.11 -11.43
CA ASN A 77 -16.71 -23.56 -11.86
C ASN A 77 -16.38 -24.24 -13.19
N PRO A 78 -16.33 -23.51 -14.31
CA PRO A 78 -15.99 -24.11 -15.59
C PRO A 78 -14.55 -24.64 -15.54
N LEU A 79 -14.34 -25.83 -16.08
CA LEU A 79 -13.00 -26.40 -16.24
C LEU A 79 -12.24 -25.55 -17.27
N LYS A 80 -11.13 -24.94 -16.82
CA LYS A 80 -10.29 -24.10 -17.67
C LYS A 80 -9.08 -24.88 -18.16
N ILE A 81 -8.89 -24.90 -19.48
CA ILE A 81 -7.84 -25.65 -20.16
C ILE A 81 -7.07 -24.69 -21.05
N THR A 82 -5.73 -24.73 -20.98
CA THR A 82 -4.86 -23.90 -21.80
C THR A 82 -3.96 -24.79 -22.66
N ILE A 83 -4.00 -24.58 -23.99
CA ILE A 83 -3.18 -25.30 -24.98
C ILE A 83 -2.46 -24.25 -25.84
N GLY A 84 -1.14 -24.17 -25.72
CA GLY A 84 -0.34 -23.14 -26.39
C GLY A 84 -0.81 -21.73 -26.02
N LYS A 85 -1.33 -20.98 -27.01
CA LYS A 85 -1.89 -19.63 -26.83
C LYS A 85 -3.43 -19.63 -26.67
N ALA A 86 -4.08 -20.77 -26.81
CA ALA A 86 -5.53 -20.90 -26.70
C ALA A 86 -5.94 -21.26 -25.27
N THR A 87 -7.06 -20.71 -24.83
CA THR A 87 -7.68 -20.99 -23.53
C THR A 87 -9.15 -21.35 -23.77
N VAL A 88 -9.59 -22.47 -23.21
CA VAL A 88 -10.94 -23.00 -23.32
C VAL A 88 -11.55 -23.12 -21.92
N GLU A 89 -12.76 -22.61 -21.75
CA GLU A 89 -13.52 -22.71 -20.50
C GLU A 89 -14.74 -23.60 -20.73
N VAL A 90 -14.85 -24.68 -19.95
CA VAL A 90 -15.83 -25.74 -20.15
C VAL A 90 -16.81 -25.76 -18.98
N ALA A 91 -18.04 -25.32 -19.22
CA ALA A 91 -19.10 -25.36 -18.22
C ALA A 91 -19.71 -26.76 -18.07
N SER A 92 -20.41 -27.01 -16.96
CA SER A 92 -21.18 -28.23 -16.74
C SER A 92 -22.25 -28.43 -17.82
N GLY A 93 -22.43 -29.66 -18.32
CA GLY A 93 -23.42 -29.98 -19.35
C GLY A 93 -22.96 -29.70 -20.79
N PHE A 94 -21.65 -29.59 -21.00
CA PHE A 94 -21.06 -29.47 -22.33
C PHE A 94 -21.26 -30.75 -23.17
N ASP A 95 -21.27 -30.59 -24.49
CA ASP A 95 -21.27 -31.72 -25.42
C ASP A 95 -19.86 -32.30 -25.56
N GLU A 96 -19.70 -33.57 -25.18
CA GLU A 96 -18.40 -34.25 -25.13
C GLU A 96 -17.78 -34.40 -26.53
N VAL A 97 -18.60 -34.67 -27.56
CA VAL A 97 -18.14 -34.88 -28.94
C VAL A 97 -17.58 -33.59 -29.53
N THR A 98 -18.28 -32.48 -29.33
CA THR A 98 -17.84 -31.16 -29.77
C THR A 98 -16.57 -30.75 -29.02
N PHE A 99 -16.54 -30.95 -27.70
CA PHE A 99 -15.37 -30.61 -26.90
C PHE A 99 -14.13 -31.40 -27.32
N GLN A 100 -14.26 -32.72 -27.54
CA GLN A 100 -13.18 -33.55 -28.02
C GLN A 100 -12.66 -33.09 -29.39
N SER A 101 -13.57 -32.71 -30.30
CA SER A 101 -13.22 -32.21 -31.63
C SER A 101 -12.40 -30.91 -31.55
N VAL A 102 -12.82 -29.97 -30.69
CA VAL A 102 -12.10 -28.70 -30.47
C VAL A 102 -10.71 -28.94 -29.88
N ILE A 103 -10.60 -29.80 -28.85
CA ILE A 103 -9.30 -30.12 -28.24
C ILE A 103 -8.36 -30.78 -29.25
N ARG A 104 -8.87 -31.69 -30.10
CA ARG A 104 -8.08 -32.32 -31.16
C ARG A 104 -7.51 -31.31 -32.15
N ILE A 105 -8.33 -30.36 -32.63
CA ILE A 105 -7.87 -29.30 -33.54
C ILE A 105 -6.80 -28.44 -32.86
N LEU A 106 -7.04 -28.01 -31.63
CA LEU A 106 -6.10 -27.16 -30.88
C LEU A 106 -4.78 -27.88 -30.57
N SER A 107 -4.77 -29.21 -30.45
CA SER A 107 -3.56 -30.00 -30.24
C SER A 107 -2.67 -30.14 -31.48
N GLN A 108 -3.18 -29.78 -32.67
CA GLN A 108 -2.48 -29.88 -33.94
C GLN A 108 -1.90 -28.54 -34.44
N CYS A 109 -2.19 -27.45 -33.72
CA CYS A 109 -1.63 -26.11 -33.97
C CYS A 109 -0.35 -25.89 -33.16
#